data_AF-A0A7J3F0R1-F1
#
_entry.id   AF-A0A7J3F0R1-F1
#
_cell.length_a   1.000
_cell.length_b   1.000
_cell.length_c   1.000
_cell.angle_alpha   90.00
_cell.angle_beta   90.00
_cell.angle_gamma   90.00
#
_symmetry.space_group_name_H-M   'P 1'
#
loop_
_entity.id
_entity.type
_entity.pdbx_description
1 polymer ?
#
loop_
_entity_poly.entity_id
_entity_poly.type
_entity_poly.pdbx_seq_one_letter_code
_entity_poly.pdbx_strand_id
1 'polypeptide(L)'
;MAENKKRMVGLTLIILMILAECSLFIPREILCDQKNFSIVGVIVKSSSGSEKIYPGSRRVSLRIEAAYMGNTTARSVTGYLKTVEGIDFSAGSGPSAPARSLNGSFLLKVEMGDYVTFDYYLDISKSISPKTYTLTLNITYRLEFNVTLLSEIHSISIKVSRYPEIQLRVIDAYLSPSSSPGSVNTNLYVLMENVGESSIRSADFEL
;
A
#
# COMPACT_ATOMS: atom_id res chain seq x y z
N MET A 1 61.22 -47.73 10.36
CA MET A 1 60.70 -46.33 10.35
C MET A 1 59.88 -45.99 9.10
N ALA A 2 60.18 -46.54 7.92
CA ALA A 2 59.45 -46.25 6.67
C ALA A 2 58.01 -46.83 6.59
N GLU A 3 57.76 -47.96 7.25
CA GLU A 3 56.45 -48.64 7.21
C GLU A 3 55.36 -47.89 7.98
N ASN A 4 55.70 -47.34 9.15
CA ASN A 4 54.78 -46.50 9.93
C ASN A 4 54.43 -45.19 9.20
N LYS A 5 55.35 -44.66 8.38
CA LYS A 5 55.11 -43.45 7.58
C LYS A 5 54.11 -43.71 6.43
N LYS A 6 54.17 -44.88 5.79
CA LYS A 6 53.22 -45.28 4.75
C LYS A 6 51.81 -45.54 5.30
N ARG A 7 51.70 -46.17 6.48
CA ARG A 7 50.42 -46.39 7.17
C ARG A 7 49.76 -45.08 7.61
N MET A 8 50.56 -44.14 8.11
CA MET A 8 50.08 -42.82 8.54
C MET A 8 49.59 -41.96 7.36
N VAL A 9 50.27 -42.00 6.22
CA VAL A 9 49.84 -41.29 4.99
C VAL A 9 48.57 -41.90 4.39
N GLY A 10 48.40 -43.22 4.48
CA GLY A 10 47.15 -43.86 4.05
C GLY A 10 45.95 -43.46 4.91
N LEU A 11 46.13 -43.40 6.24
CA LEU A 11 45.10 -42.96 7.18
C LEU A 11 44.71 -41.49 6.98
N THR A 12 45.66 -40.60 6.72
CA THR A 12 45.34 -39.18 6.46
C THR A 12 44.59 -38.99 5.14
N LEU A 13 44.90 -39.77 4.10
CA LEU A 13 44.18 -39.74 2.82
C LEU A 13 42.73 -40.22 2.95
N ILE A 14 42.49 -41.27 3.73
CA ILE A 14 41.13 -41.79 3.98
C ILE A 14 40.30 -40.77 4.78
N ILE A 15 40.90 -40.15 5.80
CA ILE A 15 40.23 -39.10 6.59
C ILE A 15 39.89 -37.88 5.71
N LEU A 16 40.78 -37.48 4.80
CA LEU A 16 40.53 -36.40 3.84
C LEU A 16 39.41 -36.73 2.85
N MET A 17 39.31 -37.98 2.38
CA MET A 17 38.20 -38.42 1.52
C MET A 17 36.86 -38.40 2.27
N ILE A 18 36.83 -38.90 3.51
CA ILE A 18 35.61 -38.88 4.33
C ILE A 18 35.17 -37.44 4.65
N LEU A 19 36.12 -36.54 4.93
CA LEU A 19 35.83 -35.11 5.13
C LEU A 19 35.33 -34.41 3.85
N ALA A 20 35.84 -34.78 2.69
CA ALA A 20 35.38 -34.25 1.41
C ALA A 20 33.93 -34.68 1.09
N GLU A 21 33.58 -35.93 1.38
CA GLU A 21 32.22 -36.45 1.18
C GLU A 21 31.21 -35.87 2.18
N CYS A 22 31.63 -35.60 3.43
CA CYS A 22 30.80 -34.90 4.42
C CYS A 22 30.47 -33.44 4.04
N SER A 23 31.30 -32.78 3.22
CA SER A 23 31.04 -31.39 2.80
C SER A 23 29.89 -31.24 1.79
N LEU A 24 29.43 -32.35 1.19
CA LEU A 24 28.29 -32.39 0.27
C LEU A 24 26.93 -32.53 0.99
N PHE A 25 26.95 -32.78 2.31
CA PHE A 25 25.76 -32.91 3.15
C PHE A 25 25.53 -31.67 4.04
N ILE A 26 25.90 -30.48 3.58
CA ILE A 26 25.39 -29.26 4.22
C ILE A 26 23.91 -29.15 3.84
N PRO A 27 22.96 -29.18 4.81
CA PRO A 27 21.57 -28.89 4.49
C PRO A 27 21.51 -27.46 3.95
N ARG A 28 21.24 -27.32 2.65
CA ARG A 28 20.84 -26.05 2.06
C ARG A 28 19.42 -25.76 2.53
N GLU A 29 19.27 -25.03 3.63
CA GLU A 29 18.01 -24.37 3.91
C GLU A 29 17.83 -23.21 2.92
N ILE A 30 17.28 -23.52 1.74
CA ILE A 30 16.71 -22.50 0.87
C ILE A 30 15.30 -22.22 1.42
N LEU A 31 15.23 -21.42 2.49
CA LEU A 31 13.99 -20.71 2.86
C LEU A 31 13.84 -19.55 1.88
N CYS A 32 13.50 -19.86 0.62
CA CYS A 32 12.89 -18.86 -0.23
C CYS A 32 11.41 -18.83 0.16
N ASP A 33 10.97 -17.70 0.72
CA ASP A 33 9.55 -17.36 0.90
C ASP A 33 8.89 -17.37 -0.49
N GLN A 34 8.44 -18.55 -0.94
CA GLN A 34 7.89 -18.72 -2.29
C GLN A 34 6.55 -18.00 -2.34
N LYS A 35 6.53 -16.88 -3.06
CA LYS A 35 5.31 -16.10 -3.29
C LYS A 35 4.63 -16.55 -4.57
N ASN A 36 3.45 -17.14 -4.44
CA ASN A 36 2.61 -17.49 -5.58
C ASN A 36 1.72 -16.31 -6.01
N PHE A 37 1.58 -15.26 -5.20
CA PHE A 37 0.90 -14.02 -5.61
C PHE A 37 1.91 -12.92 -5.91
N SER A 38 1.77 -12.25 -7.05
CA SER A 38 2.53 -11.05 -7.40
C SER A 38 1.62 -9.84 -7.40
N ILE A 39 1.94 -8.79 -6.65
CA ILE A 39 1.15 -7.55 -6.65
C ILE A 39 1.43 -6.80 -7.95
N VAL A 40 0.41 -6.62 -8.79
CA VAL A 40 0.52 -5.97 -10.10
C VAL A 40 0.00 -4.55 -10.09
N GLY A 41 -0.91 -4.21 -9.17
CA GLY A 41 -1.55 -2.91 -9.11
C GLY A 41 -2.03 -2.55 -7.71
N VAL A 42 -1.92 -1.27 -7.37
CA VAL A 42 -2.52 -0.70 -6.15
C VAL A 42 -3.24 0.58 -6.56
N ILE A 43 -4.56 0.54 -6.53
CA ILE A 43 -5.44 1.62 -6.96
C ILE A 43 -6.05 2.24 -5.70
N VAL A 44 -5.83 3.54 -5.53
CA VAL A 44 -6.35 4.32 -4.40
C VAL A 44 -7.24 5.43 -4.93
N LYS A 45 -8.47 5.53 -4.43
CA LYS A 45 -9.40 6.59 -4.79
C LYS A 45 -10.04 7.22 -3.57
N SER A 46 -10.10 8.54 -3.52
CA SER A 46 -10.91 9.28 -2.54
C SER A 46 -12.40 8.97 -2.75
N SER A 47 -13.24 9.37 -1.79
CA SER A 47 -14.70 9.29 -1.93
C SER A 47 -15.27 10.11 -3.10
N SER A 48 -14.52 11.10 -3.59
CA SER A 48 -14.86 11.86 -4.81
C SER A 48 -14.33 11.24 -6.10
N GLY A 49 -13.62 10.10 -6.03
CA GLY A 49 -13.03 9.40 -7.17
C GLY A 49 -11.64 9.90 -7.60
N SER A 50 -11.07 10.89 -6.90
CA SER A 50 -9.71 11.39 -7.16
C SER A 50 -8.65 10.41 -6.67
N GLU A 51 -7.51 10.33 -7.36
CA GLU A 51 -6.36 9.52 -6.92
C GLU A 51 -5.60 10.14 -5.74
N LYS A 52 -5.87 11.41 -5.42
CA LYS A 52 -5.24 12.09 -4.29
C LYS A 52 -6.09 11.93 -3.04
N ILE A 53 -5.48 11.38 -1.99
CA ILE A 53 -6.04 11.34 -0.64
C ILE A 53 -5.25 12.25 0.29
N TYR A 54 -5.93 12.84 1.26
CA TYR A 54 -5.39 13.84 2.19
C TYR A 54 -5.69 13.44 3.64
N PRO A 55 -4.96 14.01 4.63
CA PRO A 55 -5.31 13.85 6.04
C PRO A 55 -6.78 14.20 6.30
N GLY A 56 -7.55 13.30 6.91
CA GLY A 56 -8.99 13.48 7.14
C GLY A 56 -9.91 12.90 6.06
N SER A 57 -9.37 12.34 4.97
CA SER A 57 -10.17 11.67 3.94
C SER A 57 -10.96 10.50 4.52
N ARG A 58 -12.23 10.37 4.14
CA ARG A 58 -13.12 9.29 4.60
C ARG A 58 -13.54 8.41 3.44
N ARG A 59 -13.76 7.12 3.71
CA ARG A 59 -14.16 6.10 2.72
C ARG A 59 -13.27 6.09 1.48
N VAL A 60 -11.95 6.16 1.69
CA VAL A 60 -10.95 5.95 0.63
C VAL A 60 -11.07 4.52 0.15
N SER A 61 -11.29 4.32 -1.15
CA SER A 61 -11.26 3.00 -1.78
C SER A 61 -9.81 2.59 -2.03
N LEU A 62 -9.42 1.44 -1.50
CA LEU A 62 -8.13 0.78 -1.78
C LEU A 62 -8.43 -0.56 -2.48
N ARG A 63 -8.00 -0.69 -3.73
CA ARG A 63 -8.05 -1.93 -4.50
C ARG A 63 -6.63 -2.40 -4.77
N ILE A 64 -6.31 -3.60 -4.32
CA ILE A 64 -5.03 -4.25 -4.58
C ILE A 64 -5.27 -5.36 -5.60
N GLU A 65 -4.51 -5.34 -6.69
CA GLU A 65 -4.57 -6.32 -7.76
C GLU A 65 -3.35 -7.23 -7.68
N ALA A 66 -3.59 -8.55 -7.73
CA ALA A 66 -2.56 -9.56 -7.66
C ALA A 66 -2.73 -10.59 -8.78
N ALA A 67 -1.62 -10.99 -9.40
CA ALA A 67 -1.57 -12.10 -10.34
C ALA A 67 -1.13 -13.37 -9.63
N TYR A 68 -1.82 -14.49 -9.87
CA TYR A 68 -1.43 -15.78 -9.34
C TYR A 68 -0.46 -16.50 -10.28
N MET A 69 0.71 -16.84 -9.75
CA MET A 69 1.84 -17.46 -10.46
C MET A 69 2.07 -18.92 -10.02
N GLY A 70 1.25 -19.43 -9.09
CA GLY A 70 1.37 -20.80 -8.62
C GLY A 70 0.93 -21.81 -9.69
N ASN A 71 1.57 -22.98 -9.72
CA ASN A 71 1.30 -24.05 -10.68
C ASN A 71 0.09 -24.94 -10.31
N THR A 72 -0.51 -24.72 -9.15
CA THR A 72 -1.60 -25.51 -8.59
C THR A 72 -2.75 -24.58 -8.24
N THR A 73 -4.00 -24.94 -8.55
CA THR A 73 -5.16 -24.10 -8.25
C THR A 73 -5.21 -23.69 -6.77
N ALA A 74 -5.29 -22.40 -6.50
CA ALA A 74 -5.54 -21.86 -5.18
C ALA A 74 -7.05 -21.74 -4.91
N ARG A 75 -7.44 -21.98 -3.66
CA ARG A 75 -8.82 -21.94 -3.17
C ARG A 75 -8.89 -21.12 -1.89
N SER A 76 -10.07 -20.57 -1.62
CA SER A 76 -10.35 -19.77 -0.41
C SER A 76 -9.36 -18.61 -0.20
N VAL A 77 -8.97 -17.97 -1.30
CA VAL A 77 -7.98 -16.89 -1.28
C VAL A 77 -8.57 -15.66 -0.56
N THR A 78 -7.91 -15.24 0.51
CA THR A 78 -8.35 -14.11 1.36
C THR A 78 -7.15 -13.23 1.68
N GLY A 79 -7.28 -11.92 1.43
CA GLY A 79 -6.31 -10.92 1.83
C GLY A 79 -6.64 -10.33 3.19
N TYR A 80 -5.71 -10.41 4.14
CA TYR A 80 -5.77 -9.72 5.41
C TYR A 80 -4.85 -8.50 5.39
N LEU A 81 -5.43 -7.30 5.41
CA LEU A 81 -4.69 -6.04 5.41
C LEU A 81 -4.46 -5.58 6.85
N LYS A 82 -3.19 -5.37 7.20
CA LYS A 82 -2.77 -4.70 8.43
C LYS A 82 -2.42 -3.26 8.10
N THR A 83 -3.11 -2.34 8.77
CA THR A 83 -2.89 -0.90 8.61
C THR A 83 -1.85 -0.38 9.62
N VAL A 84 -1.58 0.92 9.54
CA VAL A 84 -0.68 1.66 10.41
C VAL A 84 -1.47 2.73 11.16
N GLU A 85 -0.91 3.25 12.24
CA GLU A 85 -1.56 4.29 13.04
C GLU A 85 -1.99 5.50 12.18
N GLY A 86 -3.23 5.94 12.39
CA GLY A 86 -3.85 7.03 11.64
C GLY A 86 -4.49 6.61 10.32
N ILE A 87 -4.45 5.32 9.96
CA ILE A 87 -5.15 4.74 8.81
C ILE A 87 -5.98 3.57 9.30
N ASP A 88 -7.29 3.77 9.36
CA ASP A 88 -8.24 2.81 9.92
C ASP A 88 -9.21 2.31 8.85
N PHE A 89 -9.89 1.21 9.11
CA PHE A 89 -10.98 0.77 8.23
C PHE A 89 -12.20 1.67 8.40
N SER A 90 -12.80 2.09 7.28
CA SER A 90 -14.08 2.79 7.30
C SER A 90 -15.18 1.88 7.84
N ALA A 91 -16.25 2.47 8.38
CA ALA A 91 -17.41 1.73 8.84
C ALA A 91 -17.97 0.78 7.75
N GLY A 92 -18.18 -0.49 8.11
CA GLY A 92 -18.62 -1.55 7.20
C GLY A 92 -17.51 -2.18 6.36
N SER A 93 -16.26 -1.74 6.52
CA SER A 93 -15.06 -2.41 6.00
C SER A 93 -14.26 -3.00 7.15
N GLY A 94 -13.41 -3.97 6.85
CA GLY A 94 -12.59 -4.65 7.83
C GLY A 94 -11.30 -5.16 7.20
N PRO A 95 -10.43 -5.79 8.00
CA PRO A 95 -9.10 -6.20 7.55
C PRO A 95 -9.12 -7.37 6.57
N SER A 96 -10.19 -8.15 6.49
CA SER A 96 -10.27 -9.32 5.62
C SER A 96 -11.10 -9.02 4.37
N ALA A 97 -10.55 -9.31 3.19
CA ALA A 97 -11.23 -9.25 1.91
C ALA A 97 -11.03 -10.56 1.13
N PRO A 98 -12.10 -11.22 0.67
CA PRO A 98 -11.97 -12.38 -0.22
C PRO A 98 -11.47 -11.94 -1.60
N ALA A 99 -10.76 -12.82 -2.29
CA ALA A 99 -10.37 -12.59 -3.68
C ALA A 99 -11.59 -12.45 -4.59
N ARG A 100 -11.54 -11.44 -5.47
CA ARG A 100 -12.54 -11.19 -6.51
C ARG A 100 -11.90 -11.14 -7.88
N SER A 101 -12.68 -11.39 -8.93
CA SER A 101 -12.26 -11.10 -10.30
C SER A 101 -12.16 -9.59 -10.51
N LEU A 102 -11.50 -9.18 -11.60
CA LEU A 102 -11.42 -7.75 -11.99
C LEU A 102 -12.81 -7.11 -12.17
N ASN A 103 -13.83 -7.91 -12.46
CA ASN A 103 -15.23 -7.47 -12.59
C ASN A 103 -15.99 -7.45 -11.25
N GLY A 104 -15.33 -7.81 -10.14
CA GLY A 104 -15.88 -7.76 -8.77
C GLY A 104 -16.65 -9.01 -8.33
N SER A 105 -16.71 -10.08 -9.13
CA SER A 105 -17.32 -11.34 -8.73
C SER A 105 -16.41 -12.13 -7.80
N PHE A 106 -16.96 -12.82 -6.80
CA PHE A 106 -16.15 -13.66 -5.91
C PHE A 106 -15.50 -14.82 -6.68
N LEU A 107 -14.23 -15.09 -6.40
CA LEU A 107 -13.50 -16.22 -6.97
C LEU A 107 -13.32 -17.32 -5.93
N LEU A 108 -13.90 -18.49 -6.19
CA LEU A 108 -13.76 -19.68 -5.33
C LEU A 108 -12.48 -20.46 -5.64
N LYS A 109 -11.98 -20.32 -6.88
CA LYS A 109 -10.77 -20.93 -7.40
C LYS A 109 -9.97 -19.86 -8.15
N VAL A 110 -8.66 -19.96 -8.07
CA VAL A 110 -7.70 -19.07 -8.74
C VAL A 110 -6.64 -19.95 -9.37
N GLU A 111 -6.53 -19.90 -10.69
CA GLU A 111 -5.63 -20.71 -11.51
C GLU A 111 -4.42 -19.88 -11.95
N MET A 112 -3.38 -20.57 -12.45
CA MET A 112 -2.15 -19.90 -12.90
C MET A 112 -2.48 -18.86 -13.98
N GLY A 113 -2.02 -17.63 -13.79
CA GLY A 113 -2.28 -16.50 -14.69
C GLY A 113 -3.54 -15.69 -14.36
N ASP A 114 -4.36 -16.13 -13.41
CA ASP A 114 -5.53 -15.37 -12.98
C ASP A 114 -5.13 -14.09 -12.23
N TYR A 115 -5.94 -13.05 -12.45
CA TYR A 115 -5.86 -11.79 -11.74
C TYR A 115 -6.99 -11.68 -10.73
N VAL A 116 -6.62 -11.35 -9.49
CA VAL A 116 -7.55 -11.18 -8.39
C VAL A 116 -7.45 -9.79 -7.77
N THR A 117 -8.54 -9.33 -7.17
CA THR A 117 -8.59 -8.08 -6.41
C THR A 117 -8.94 -8.30 -4.95
N PHE A 118 -8.37 -7.45 -4.10
CA PHE A 118 -8.74 -7.29 -2.70
C PHE A 118 -9.17 -5.83 -2.48
N ASP A 119 -10.43 -5.62 -2.09
CA ASP A 119 -11.01 -4.29 -1.94
C ASP A 119 -11.22 -3.93 -0.46
N TYR A 120 -10.76 -2.76 -0.07
CA TYR A 120 -10.88 -2.20 1.28
C TYR A 120 -11.40 -0.76 1.21
N TYR A 121 -12.04 -0.31 2.30
CA TYR A 121 -12.35 1.10 2.51
C TYR A 121 -11.65 1.60 3.76
N LEU A 122 -10.92 2.70 3.63
CA LEU A 122 -10.07 3.27 4.66
C LEU A 122 -10.48 4.69 5.03
N ASP A 123 -10.33 5.03 6.29
CA ASP A 123 -10.42 6.37 6.83
C ASP A 123 -9.02 6.85 7.22
N ILE A 124 -8.66 8.03 6.73
CA ILE A 124 -7.37 8.66 6.97
C ILE A 124 -7.57 9.69 8.08
N SER A 125 -6.85 9.54 9.19
CA SER A 125 -6.92 10.48 10.31
C SER A 125 -6.56 11.89 9.88
N LYS A 126 -7.12 12.91 10.54
CA LYS A 126 -6.74 14.31 10.34
C LYS A 126 -5.34 14.63 10.87
N SER A 127 -4.86 13.85 11.85
CA SER A 127 -3.55 14.06 12.49
C SER A 127 -2.38 13.45 11.74
N ILE A 128 -2.64 12.65 10.71
CA ILE A 128 -1.59 11.96 9.96
C ILE A 128 -0.81 12.95 9.09
N SER A 129 0.51 12.84 9.06
CA SER A 129 1.34 13.71 8.22
C SER A 129 1.32 13.24 6.75
N PRO A 130 1.32 14.16 5.78
CA PRO A 130 1.42 13.79 4.37
C PRO A 130 2.76 13.10 4.03
N LYS A 131 2.69 11.82 3.67
CA LYS A 131 3.79 10.99 3.17
C LYS A 131 3.27 9.70 2.55
N THR A 132 4.18 8.86 2.06
CA THR A 132 3.87 7.48 1.70
C THR A 132 3.90 6.59 2.93
N TYR A 133 2.83 5.81 3.12
CA TYR A 133 2.70 4.80 4.17
C TYR A 133 2.75 3.41 3.55
N THR A 134 3.36 2.47 4.26
CA THR A 134 3.42 1.07 3.86
C THR A 134 2.49 0.27 4.74
N LEU A 135 1.47 -0.32 4.14
CA LEU A 135 0.57 -1.29 4.75
C LEU A 135 1.07 -2.71 4.46
N THR A 136 0.61 -3.67 5.24
CA THR A 136 0.99 -5.08 5.05
C THR A 136 -0.23 -5.89 4.63
N LEU A 137 -0.19 -6.48 3.44
CA LEU A 137 -1.19 -7.44 2.98
C LEU A 137 -0.67 -8.85 3.24
N ASN A 138 -1.41 -9.64 4.00
CA ASN A 138 -1.17 -11.07 4.15
C ASN A 138 -2.20 -11.85 3.34
N ILE A 139 -1.79 -12.49 2.25
CA ILE A 139 -2.65 -13.32 1.41
C ILE A 139 -2.63 -14.74 1.95
N THR A 140 -3.80 -15.27 2.29
CA THR A 140 -3.98 -16.63 2.78
C THR A 140 -4.79 -17.45 1.80
N TYR A 141 -4.42 -18.72 1.59
CA TYR A 141 -5.07 -19.60 0.62
C TYR A 141 -4.76 -21.07 0.90
N ARG A 142 -5.50 -21.96 0.25
CA ARG A 142 -5.23 -23.41 0.22
C ARG A 142 -4.99 -23.86 -1.21
N LEU A 143 -4.16 -24.85 -1.41
CA LEU A 143 -4.01 -25.48 -2.73
C LEU A 143 -5.05 -26.59 -2.89
N GLU A 144 -5.52 -26.85 -4.10
CA GLU A 144 -6.62 -27.78 -4.40
C GLU A 144 -6.43 -29.21 -3.85
N PHE A 145 -5.19 -29.63 -3.58
CA PHE A 145 -4.84 -30.93 -3.01
C PHE A 145 -4.14 -30.84 -1.64
N ASN A 146 -4.07 -29.65 -1.03
CA ASN A 146 -3.40 -29.42 0.24
C ASN A 146 -4.38 -28.84 1.27
N VAL A 147 -4.41 -29.45 2.45
CA VAL A 147 -5.30 -29.00 3.55
C VAL A 147 -4.68 -27.82 4.31
N THR A 148 -3.36 -27.67 4.24
CA THR A 148 -2.61 -26.63 4.94
C THR A 148 -2.93 -25.25 4.38
N LEU A 149 -3.23 -24.33 5.30
CA LEU A 149 -3.38 -22.92 4.97
C LEU A 149 -2.00 -22.32 4.74
N LEU A 150 -1.77 -21.79 3.54
CA LEU A 150 -0.57 -21.05 3.17
C LEU A 150 -0.81 -19.55 3.35
N SER A 151 0.28 -18.81 3.51
CA SER A 151 0.27 -17.38 3.84
C SER A 151 1.46 -16.69 3.18
N GLU A 152 1.24 -15.54 2.56
CA GLU A 152 2.28 -14.75 1.89
C GLU A 152 2.13 -13.27 2.26
N ILE A 153 3.25 -12.61 2.58
CA ILE A 153 3.24 -11.22 3.03
C ILE A 153 3.73 -10.27 1.91
N HIS A 154 2.95 -9.22 1.66
CA HIS A 154 3.24 -8.17 0.68
C HIS A 154 3.17 -6.78 1.32
N SER A 155 4.01 -5.88 0.82
CA SER A 155 4.01 -4.47 1.22
C SER A 155 3.21 -3.66 0.21
N ILE A 156 2.26 -2.87 0.71
CA ILE A 156 1.35 -2.05 -0.09
C ILE A 156 1.60 -0.58 0.23
N SER A 157 2.04 0.20 -0.75
CA SER A 157 2.32 1.62 -0.56
C SER A 157 1.11 2.48 -0.90
N ILE A 158 0.74 3.38 0.01
CA ILE A 158 -0.30 4.38 -0.19
C ILE A 158 0.24 5.79 0.09
N LYS A 159 -0.08 6.76 -0.77
CA LYS A 159 0.44 8.13 -0.65
C LYS A 159 -0.63 9.07 -0.12
N VAL A 160 -0.40 9.61 1.08
CA VAL A 160 -1.18 10.71 1.64
C VAL A 160 -0.54 12.04 1.21
N SER A 161 -1.29 12.82 0.44
CA SER A 161 -0.83 14.08 -0.15
C SER A 161 -1.08 15.26 0.79
N ARG A 162 -0.32 16.35 0.59
CA ARG A 162 -0.61 17.64 1.24
C ARG A 162 -1.85 18.26 0.60
N TYR A 163 -2.64 18.96 1.39
CA TYR A 163 -3.73 19.76 0.84
C TYR A 163 -3.19 20.77 -0.17
N PRO A 164 -3.88 20.99 -1.30
CA PRO A 164 -3.50 22.05 -2.23
C PRO A 164 -3.59 23.40 -1.54
N GLU A 165 -2.61 24.26 -1.80
CA GLU A 165 -2.57 25.61 -1.23
C GLU A 165 -3.77 26.44 -1.70
N ILE A 166 -4.25 27.31 -0.81
CA ILE A 166 -5.26 28.31 -1.18
C ILE A 166 -4.55 29.43 -1.92
N GLN A 167 -5.00 29.74 -3.13
CA GLN A 167 -4.42 30.80 -3.95
C GLN A 167 -5.50 31.83 -4.29
N LEU A 168 -5.37 33.00 -3.68
CA LEU A 168 -6.24 34.15 -3.89
C LEU A 168 -5.47 35.27 -4.56
N ARG A 169 -6.13 35.98 -5.46
CA ARG A 169 -5.60 37.18 -6.09
C ARG A 169 -6.61 38.32 -5.95
N VAL A 170 -6.15 39.47 -5.47
CA VAL A 170 -6.93 40.71 -5.53
C VAL A 170 -6.92 41.20 -6.97
N ILE A 171 -8.10 41.29 -7.57
CA ILE A 171 -8.28 41.85 -8.91
C ILE A 171 -8.36 43.37 -8.82
N ASP A 172 -9.11 43.89 -7.85
CA ASP A 172 -9.37 45.32 -7.71
C ASP A 172 -9.74 45.70 -6.28
N ALA A 173 -9.55 46.96 -5.94
CA ALA A 173 -10.00 47.55 -4.68
C ALA A 173 -10.39 49.01 -4.90
N TYR A 174 -11.65 49.35 -4.60
CA TYR A 174 -12.17 50.69 -4.82
C TYR A 174 -13.20 51.10 -3.76
N LEU A 175 -13.33 52.41 -3.59
CA LEU A 175 -14.30 53.02 -2.70
C LEU A 175 -15.55 53.40 -3.50
N SER A 176 -16.74 53.09 -2.96
CA SER A 176 -17.99 53.57 -3.53
C SER A 176 -18.97 54.06 -2.43
N PRO A 177 -19.49 55.30 -2.55
CA PRO A 177 -19.17 56.28 -3.59
C PRO A 177 -17.71 56.77 -3.52
N SER A 178 -17.18 57.30 -4.64
CA SER A 178 -15.83 57.86 -4.70
C SER A 178 -15.63 58.88 -3.58
N SER A 179 -14.51 58.77 -2.88
CA SER A 179 -14.29 59.46 -1.61
C SER A 179 -13.02 60.29 -1.64
N SER A 180 -13.06 61.42 -0.95
CA SER A 180 -11.93 62.32 -0.72
C SER A 180 -11.63 62.43 0.78
N PRO A 181 -10.49 63.00 1.21
CA PRO A 181 -10.19 63.19 2.63
C PRO A 181 -11.35 63.86 3.38
N GLY A 182 -11.76 63.27 4.50
CA GLY A 182 -12.91 63.72 5.30
C GLY A 182 -14.28 63.13 4.88
N SER A 183 -14.32 62.29 3.85
CA SER A 183 -15.56 61.59 3.47
C SER A 183 -16.01 60.63 4.56
N VAL A 184 -17.32 60.55 4.77
CA VAL A 184 -17.98 59.62 5.68
C VAL A 184 -18.93 58.72 4.90
N ASN A 185 -19.29 57.56 5.46
CA ASN A 185 -20.24 56.61 4.86
C ASN A 185 -19.84 56.07 3.47
N THR A 186 -18.56 55.77 3.30
CA THR A 186 -18.04 55.09 2.10
C THR A 186 -17.84 53.61 2.38
N ASN A 187 -18.13 52.76 1.39
CA ASN A 187 -17.81 51.34 1.43
C ASN A 187 -16.52 51.06 0.65
N LEU A 188 -15.66 50.22 1.21
CA LEU A 188 -14.54 49.60 0.49
C LEU A 188 -15.02 48.30 -0.15
N TYR A 189 -14.86 48.20 -1.45
CA TYR A 189 -15.07 46.98 -2.21
C TYR A 189 -13.70 46.40 -2.56
N VAL A 190 -13.50 45.13 -2.23
CA VAL A 190 -12.30 44.37 -2.62
C VAL A 190 -12.76 43.19 -3.46
N LEU A 191 -12.33 43.14 -4.71
CA LEU A 191 -12.68 42.07 -5.63
C LEU A 191 -11.56 41.04 -5.64
N MET A 192 -11.88 39.80 -5.29
CA MET A 192 -10.92 38.70 -5.17
C MET A 192 -11.30 37.54 -6.08
N GLU A 193 -10.29 36.88 -6.62
CA GLU A 193 -10.42 35.69 -7.45
C GLU A 193 -9.67 34.52 -6.80
N ASN A 194 -10.34 33.37 -6.73
CA ASN A 194 -9.72 32.11 -6.39
C ASN A 194 -9.08 31.51 -7.63
N VAL A 195 -7.76 31.56 -7.70
CA VAL A 195 -6.96 31.00 -8.80
C VAL A 195 -6.40 29.62 -8.46
N GLY A 196 -6.73 29.09 -7.28
CA GLY A 196 -6.30 27.78 -6.81
C GLY A 196 -7.32 26.65 -7.01
N GLU A 197 -6.89 25.43 -6.71
CA GLU A 197 -7.70 24.20 -6.82
C GLU A 197 -8.60 23.96 -5.59
N SER A 198 -8.42 24.75 -4.53
CA SER A 198 -9.17 24.64 -3.27
C SER A 198 -10.40 25.52 -3.29
N SER A 199 -11.58 24.97 -3.00
CA SER A 199 -12.79 25.77 -2.77
C SER A 199 -12.71 26.52 -1.45
N ILE A 200 -13.03 27.81 -1.44
CA ILE A 200 -13.06 28.65 -0.24
C ILE A 200 -14.51 28.72 0.27
N ARG A 201 -14.72 28.34 1.53
CA ARG A 201 -16.06 28.35 2.16
C ARG A 201 -16.32 29.58 3.01
N SER A 202 -15.27 30.11 3.63
CA SER A 202 -15.30 31.29 4.48
C SER A 202 -13.96 31.99 4.38
N ALA A 203 -13.99 33.32 4.42
CA ALA A 203 -12.82 34.16 4.58
C ALA A 203 -13.16 35.19 5.65
N ASP A 204 -12.18 35.49 6.50
CA ASP A 204 -12.25 36.63 7.40
C ASP A 204 -11.35 37.71 6.84
N PHE A 205 -11.86 38.94 6.79
CA PHE A 205 -11.15 40.07 6.21
C PHE A 205 -10.94 41.11 7.29
N GLU A 206 -9.72 41.17 7.81
CA GLU A 206 -9.29 42.16 8.78
C GLU A 206 -8.69 43.37 8.06
N LEU A 207 -9.14 44.57 8.46
CA LEU A 207 -8.69 45.87 7.97
C LEU A 207 -7.86 46.60 9.02
#